data_AF-A0ABD2NL76-F1
#
_entry.id   AF-A0ABD2NL76-F1
#
_cell.length_a   1.000
_cell.length_b   1.000
_cell.length_c   1.000
_cell.angle_alpha   90.00
_cell.angle_beta   90.00
_cell.angle_gamma   90.00
#
_symmetry.space_group_name_H-M   'P 1'
#
loop_
_entity.id
_entity.type
_entity.pdbx_description
1 polymer ?
#
loop_
_entity_poly.entity_id
_entity_poly.type
_entity_poly.pdbx_seq_one_letter_code
_entity_poly.pdbx_strand_id
1 'polypeptide(L)'
;MERTLWKLEIATKRFLKELEEVIVTQSDKGGVTVMLLRETYINLCLDILKNKKCYVENKVDPTNTIEKNANKHIIELKNDEYYPDRSKKTNDLRWNLPTFLWSTKDP
;
A
#
# COMPACT_ATOMS: atom_id res chain seq x y z
N MET A 1 -36.07 2.13 -18.40
CA MET A 1 -35.47 3.27 -17.68
C MET A 1 -34.28 2.80 -16.82
N GLU A 2 -34.46 1.77 -15.99
CA GLU A 2 -33.44 1.23 -15.08
C GLU A 2 -32.15 0.73 -15.77
N ARG A 3 -32.25 0.01 -16.90
CA ARG A 3 -31.08 -0.47 -17.66
C ARG A 3 -30.21 0.67 -18.22
N THR A 4 -30.82 1.83 -18.49
CA THR A 4 -30.11 2.99 -19.06
C THR A 4 -29.33 3.72 -17.98
N LEU A 5 -29.88 3.82 -16.78
CA LEU A 5 -29.20 4.41 -15.61
C LEU A 5 -27.98 3.59 -15.21
N TRP A 6 -28.09 2.26 -15.20
CA TRP A 6 -26.95 1.39 -14.87
C TRP A 6 -25.80 1.53 -15.87
N LYS A 7 -26.11 1.61 -17.18
CA LYS A 7 -25.11 1.86 -18.22
C LYS A 7 -24.42 3.21 -18.04
N LEU A 8 -25.19 4.25 -17.72
CA LEU A 8 -24.65 5.58 -17.46
C LEU A 8 -23.75 5.57 -16.24
N GLU A 9 -24.17 4.94 -15.14
CA GLU A 9 -23.38 4.83 -13.91
C GLU A 9 -22.04 4.15 -14.15
N ILE A 10 -22.02 3.05 -14.91
CA ILE A 10 -20.77 2.35 -15.27
C ILE A 10 -19.88 3.26 -16.11
N ALA A 11 -20.44 3.93 -17.13
CA ALA A 11 -19.67 4.82 -17.99
C ALA A 11 -19.06 5.98 -17.19
N THR A 12 -19.83 6.60 -16.30
CA THR A 12 -19.36 7.66 -15.42
C THR A 12 -18.28 7.16 -14.45
N LYS A 13 -18.45 5.97 -13.85
CA LYS A 13 -17.43 5.38 -12.98
C LYS A 13 -16.12 5.09 -13.72
N ARG A 14 -16.19 4.66 -14.99
CA ARG A 14 -15.00 4.45 -15.82
C ARG A 14 -14.32 5.77 -16.16
N PHE A 15 -15.09 6.75 -16.63
CA PHE A 15 -14.61 8.10 -16.92
C PHE A 15 -13.87 8.73 -15.72
N LEU A 16 -14.47 8.65 -14.53
CA LEU A 16 -13.86 9.19 -13.32
C LEU A 16 -12.61 8.42 -12.87
N LYS A 17 -12.50 7.13 -13.18
CA LYS A 17 -11.30 6.33 -12.90
C LYS A 17 -10.15 6.64 -13.85
N GLU A 18 -10.47 6.96 -15.10
CA GLU A 18 -9.48 7.32 -16.13
C GLU A 18 -8.93 8.74 -15.94
N LEU A 19 -9.65 9.59 -15.21
CA LEU A 19 -9.21 10.96 -14.91
C LEU A 19 -8.21 10.97 -13.74
N GLU A 20 -6.96 10.64 -14.03
CA GLU A 20 -5.90 10.51 -13.03
C GLU A 20 -5.65 11.80 -12.23
N GLU A 21 -5.91 12.98 -12.79
CA GLU A 21 -5.65 14.28 -12.16
C GLU A 21 -6.58 14.61 -10.99
N VAL A 22 -7.66 13.84 -10.81
CA VAL A 22 -8.72 14.15 -9.86
C VAL A 22 -8.93 13.01 -8.87
N ILE A 23 -9.20 13.35 -7.62
CA ILE A 23 -9.60 12.43 -6.57
C ILE A 23 -11.05 12.73 -6.19
N VAL A 24 -11.89 11.70 -6.28
CA VAL A 24 -13.27 11.72 -5.78
C VAL A 24 -13.31 10.88 -4.52
N THR A 25 -13.62 11.50 -3.38
CA THR A 25 -13.65 10.83 -2.07
C THR A 25 -14.84 11.29 -1.25
N GLN A 26 -15.25 10.47 -0.28
CA GLN A 26 -16.26 10.88 0.70
C GLN A 26 -15.62 11.78 1.74
N SER A 27 -16.32 12.85 2.12
CA SER A 27 -15.95 13.68 3.25
C SER A 27 -16.27 12.96 4.55
N ASP A 28 -15.34 13.04 5.50
CA ASP A 28 -15.52 12.52 6.86
C ASP A 28 -16.73 13.15 7.58
N LYS A 29 -17.15 14.36 7.17
CA LYS A 29 -18.25 15.08 7.80
C LYS A 29 -19.42 15.28 6.84
N GLY A 30 -20.60 14.81 7.23
CA GLY A 30 -21.86 15.13 6.56
C GLY A 30 -22.20 14.31 5.31
N GLY A 31 -21.46 13.24 5.01
CA GLY A 31 -21.80 12.31 3.93
C GLY A 31 -21.72 12.92 2.52
N VAL A 32 -20.99 14.02 2.36
CA VAL A 32 -20.81 14.70 1.08
C VAL A 32 -19.65 14.07 0.31
N THR A 33 -19.81 13.87 -0.99
CA THR A 33 -18.70 13.49 -1.89
C THR A 33 -17.98 14.74 -2.36
N VAL A 34 -16.65 14.76 -2.21
CA VAL A 34 -15.80 15.88 -2.61
C VAL A 34 -14.93 15.44 -3.79
N MET A 35 -14.72 16.37 -4.72
CA MET A 35 -13.84 16.21 -5.86
C MET A 35 -12.72 17.24 -5.76
N LEU A 36 -11.47 16.79 -5.80
CA LEU A 36 -10.26 17.62 -5.66
C LEU A 36 -9.24 17.26 -6.73
N LEU A 37 -8.39 18.21 -7.09
CA LEU A 37 -7.17 17.86 -7.83
C LEU A 37 -6.29 16.96 -6.96
N ARG A 38 -5.69 15.95 -7.58
CA ARG A 38 -4.84 14.97 -6.91
C ARG A 38 -3.73 15.65 -6.11
N GLU A 39 -3.04 16.61 -6.72
CA GLU A 39 -1.95 17.34 -6.07
C GLU A 39 -2.45 18.06 -4.81
N THR A 40 -3.57 18.78 -4.92
CA THR A 40 -4.19 19.47 -3.78
C THR A 40 -4.56 18.49 -2.67
N TYR A 41 -5.16 17.35 -3.01
CA TYR A 41 -5.51 16.32 -2.04
C TYR A 41 -4.27 15.75 -1.32
N ILE A 42 -3.23 15.39 -2.07
CA ILE A 42 -1.99 14.86 -1.51
C ILE A 42 -1.33 15.90 -0.58
N ASN A 43 -1.25 17.16 -1.01
CA ASN A 43 -0.67 18.24 -0.22
C ASN A 43 -1.44 18.43 1.10
N LEU A 44 -2.78 18.45 1.06
CA LEU A 44 -3.60 18.52 2.26
C LEU A 44 -3.36 17.33 3.20
N CYS A 45 -3.30 16.11 2.67
CA CYS A 45 -2.99 14.93 3.48
C CYS A 45 -1.61 15.01 4.13
N LEU A 46 -0.58 15.42 3.39
CA LEU A 46 0.77 15.59 3.90
C LEU A 46 0.85 16.70 4.94
N ASP A 47 0.11 17.79 4.77
CA ASP A 47 0.07 18.89 5.74
C ASP A 47 -0.60 18.46 7.05
N ILE A 48 -1.64 17.61 6.99
CA ILE A 48 -2.27 17.02 8.18
C ILE A 48 -1.24 16.20 8.98
N LEU A 49 -0.38 15.44 8.31
CA LEU A 49 0.65 14.61 8.96
C LEU A 49 1.72 15.43 9.68
N LYS A 50 1.94 16.71 9.30
CA LYS A 50 2.88 17.61 10.00
C LYS A 50 2.36 18.05 11.37
N ASN A 51 1.08 17.81 11.69
CA ASN A 51 0.49 18.20 12.96
C ASN A 51 0.96 17.31 14.11
N LYS A 52 2.01 17.77 14.81
CA LYS A 52 2.60 17.10 15.99
C LYS A 52 1.68 16.97 17.21
N LYS A 53 0.51 17.64 17.23
CA LYS A 53 -0.49 17.46 18.30
C LYS A 53 -1.32 16.20 18.08
N CYS A 54 -1.54 15.80 16.82
CA CYS A 54 -2.39 14.67 16.46
C CYS A 54 -1.58 13.43 16.06
N TYR A 55 -0.39 13.61 15.47
CA TYR A 55 0.44 12.54 14.96
C TYR A 55 1.85 12.58 15.58
N VAL A 56 2.42 11.40 15.80
CA VAL A 56 3.80 11.23 16.28
C VAL A 56 4.57 10.45 15.23
N GLU A 57 5.76 10.93 14.88
CA GLU A 57 6.66 10.23 13.96
C GLU A 57 7.08 8.88 14.56
N ASN A 58 6.89 7.81 13.79
CA ASN A 58 7.39 6.51 14.17
C ASN A 58 8.86 6.38 13.74
N LYS A 59 9.77 6.37 14.72
CA LYS A 59 11.23 6.28 14.48
C LYS A 59 11.69 4.90 14.02
N VAL A 60 10.85 3.88 14.23
CA VAL A 60 11.16 2.49 13.88
C VAL A 60 10.13 2.04 12.86
N ASP A 61 10.59 1.41 11.78
CA ASP A 61 9.67 0.84 10.79
C ASP A 61 8.72 -0.14 11.50
N PRO A 62 7.39 0.11 11.49
CA PRO A 62 6.42 -0.74 12.17
C PRO A 62 6.33 -2.15 11.56
N THR A 63 6.83 -2.34 10.33
CA THR A 63 6.83 -3.64 9.65
C THR A 63 7.97 -4.55 10.11
N ASN A 64 9.01 -4.01 10.76
CA ASN A 64 10.14 -4.78 11.25
C ASN A 64 9.76 -5.96 12.16
N THR A 65 8.77 -5.76 13.04
CA THR A 65 8.31 -6.83 13.96
C THR A 65 7.61 -7.93 13.19
N ILE A 66 6.82 -7.57 12.17
CA ILE A 66 6.11 -8.52 11.32
C ILE A 66 7.13 -9.32 10.50
N GLU A 67 8.11 -8.64 9.90
CA GLU A 67 9.17 -9.27 9.13
C GLU A 67 10.00 -10.24 9.98
N LYS A 68 10.41 -9.83 11.18
CA LYS A 68 11.13 -10.70 12.13
C LYS A 68 10.35 -11.95 12.49
N ASN A 69 9.05 -11.81 12.75
CA ASN A 69 8.19 -12.94 13.09
C ASN A 69 7.99 -13.88 11.90
N ALA A 70 7.84 -13.35 10.68
CA ALA A 70 7.74 -14.15 9.47
C ALA A 70 9.04 -14.95 9.22
N ASN A 71 10.19 -14.28 9.33
CA ASN A 71 11.50 -14.92 9.16
C ASN A 71 11.76 -16.00 10.23
N LYS A 72 11.34 -15.76 11.48
CA LYS A 72 11.44 -16.77 12.55
C LYS A 72 10.65 -18.03 12.22
N HIS A 73 9.40 -17.92 11.77
CA HIS A 73 8.61 -19.08 11.36
C HIS A 73 9.22 -19.82 10.17
N ILE A 74 9.79 -19.10 9.19
CA ILE A 74 10.49 -19.74 8.06
C ILE A 74 11.69 -20.56 8.55
N ILE A 75 12.44 -20.05 9.52
CA ILE A 75 13.59 -20.76 10.11
C ILE A 75 13.12 -21.99 10.89
N GLU A 76 12.07 -21.87 11.70
CA GLU A 76 11.48 -22.99 12.44
C GLU A 76 11.01 -24.10 11.48
N LEU A 77 10.32 -23.74 10.40
CA LEU A 77 9.87 -24.68 9.38
C LEU A 77 11.03 -25.34 8.62
N LYS A 78 12.14 -24.63 8.38
CA LYS A 78 13.34 -25.21 7.74
C LYS A 78 14.08 -26.19 8.64
N ASN A 79 14.00 -26.00 9.96
CA ASN A 79 14.65 -26.85 10.95
C ASN A 79 13.76 -28.02 11.38
N ASP A 80 12.49 -28.02 10.98
CA ASP A 80 11.56 -29.12 11.21
C ASP A 80 11.89 -30.29 10.25
N GLU A 81 12.06 -31.48 10.81
CA GLU A 81 12.48 -32.71 10.12
C GLU A 81 11.47 -33.14 9.02
N TYR A 82 10.24 -32.61 9.11
CA TYR A 82 9.16 -32.87 8.15
C TYR A 82 9.29 -32.10 6.83
N TYR A 83 10.09 -31.03 6.79
CA TYR A 83 10.37 -30.23 5.58
C TYR A 83 11.85 -30.35 5.22
N PRO A 84 12.30 -31.50 4.68
CA PRO A 84 13.68 -31.66 4.26
C PRO A 84 14.04 -30.58 3.24
N ASP A 85 15.17 -29.92 3.48
CA ASP A 85 15.70 -28.85 2.65
C ASP A 85 15.89 -29.32 1.20
N ARG A 86 14.93 -28.98 0.34
CA ARG A 86 14.96 -29.32 -1.10
C ARG A 86 15.93 -28.42 -1.89
N SER A 87 16.63 -27.48 -1.25
CA SER A 87 17.46 -26.49 -1.94
C SER A 87 18.87 -26.96 -2.31
N LYS A 88 19.28 -28.19 -1.96
CA LYS A 88 20.61 -28.72 -2.33
C LYS A 88 20.84 -29.01 -3.83
N LYS A 89 19.94 -28.59 -4.72
CA LYS A 89 20.22 -28.49 -6.16
C LYS A 89 19.57 -27.25 -6.76
N THR A 90 20.28 -26.13 -6.68
CA THR A 90 20.41 -25.16 -7.78
C THR A 90 21.38 -24.08 -7.32
N ASN A 91 22.59 -24.07 -7.87
CA ASN A 91 23.55 -22.98 -7.71
C ASN A 91 23.09 -21.67 -8.41
N ASP A 92 21.81 -21.53 -8.79
CA ASP A 92 21.30 -20.46 -9.65
C ASP A 92 20.06 -19.72 -9.15
N LEU A 93 19.59 -19.96 -7.93
CA LEU A 93 18.49 -19.18 -7.37
C LEU A 93 18.98 -18.43 -6.13
N ARG A 94 19.69 -17.32 -6.40
CA ARG A 94 19.58 -16.15 -5.53
C ARG A 94 18.09 -15.91 -5.37
N TRP A 95 17.54 -16.22 -4.20
CA TRP A 95 16.24 -15.71 -3.82
C TRP A 95 16.35 -14.19 -3.81
N ASN A 96 16.06 -13.58 -4.96
CA ASN A 96 15.62 -12.20 -5.06
C ASN A 96 14.25 -12.15 -4.36
N LEU A 97 14.26 -12.28 -3.03
CA LEU A 97 13.27 -11.56 -2.25
C LEU A 97 13.49 -10.11 -2.65
N PRO A 98 12.48 -9.40 -3.20
CA PRO A 98 12.64 -8.01 -3.49
C PRO A 98 12.97 -7.36 -2.15
N THR A 99 14.24 -7.00 -2.00
CA THR A 99 14.62 -5.98 -1.05
C THR A 99 13.88 -4.77 -1.56
N PHE A 100 12.72 -4.48 -0.97
CA PHE A 100 12.15 -3.14 -1.03
C PHE A 100 13.09 -2.23 -0.23
N LEU A 101 14.29 -2.04 -0.80
CA LEU A 101 15.17 -0.93 -0.53
C LEU A 101 14.37 0.28 -1.00
N TRP A 102 13.67 0.93 -0.08
CA TRP A 102 13.48 2.36 -0.19
C TRP A 102 14.88 2.97 -0.18
N SER A 103 15.46 3.09 -1.37
CA SER A 103 16.57 3.99 -1.60
C SER A 103 16.06 5.38 -1.28
N THR A 104 16.38 5.86 -0.09
CA THR A 104 16.48 7.30 0.18
C THR A 104 17.93 7.59 0.50
N LYS A 105 18.81 7.20 -0.43
CA LYS A 105 19.97 8.02 -0.73
C LYS A 105 19.71 8.64 -2.09
N ASP A 106 19.07 9.79 -2.05
CA ASP A 106 19.21 10.76 -3.13
C ASP A 106 20.22 11.84 -2.70
N PRO A 107 20.93 12.43 -3.67
CA PRO A 107 22.19 13.19 -3.51
C PRO A 107 22.08 14.51 -2.73
#